data_AF-A0A7C4Y9I9-F1
#
_entry.id   AF-A0A7C4Y9I9-F1
#
_cell.length_a   1.000
_cell.length_b   1.000
_cell.length_c   1.000
_cell.angle_alpha   90.00
_cell.angle_beta   90.00
_cell.angle_gamma   90.00
#
_symmetry.space_group_name_H-M   'P 1'
#
loop_
_entity.id
_entity.type
_entity.pdbx_description
1 polymer ?
#
loop_
_entity_poly.entity_id
_entity_poly.type
_entity_poly.pdbx_seq_one_letter_code
_entity_poly.pdbx_strand_id
1 'polypeptide(L)'
;MTRPALNAEVFALDCEAETARIGAFFLDTLRRLNKRGVVLGLSGGVDSSVCAALAVRALGPQRVFGLLMPERDSSQTSASLGAEVARQLGIEHAVEDIAPALDAIGCYRWRDEAVRTVLPDYTPEWKIKLAISGGLAGGINHFKLIAQAPDGTLTESRLPLRAYLQIVAATNHKQRLRKTLEYFHADRLNYAVIGTPNRLEYDQGFFVKNGDGSADLKPIAHLYKTQVYALARHLGLPEAVCNAAPTTDTYSLPQGQDEFYFALPWPQMDLVLWARNHGHSDAELAQALGITPQAAAAVLGDIDAKRRTTRYLHAQPALVEAVFNPPAENTV
;
A
#
# COMPACT_ATOMS: atom_id res chain seq x y z
N MET A 1 12.22 -31.62 -11.74
CA MET A 1 11.92 -31.25 -10.34
C MET A 1 10.42 -31.04 -10.25
N THR A 2 9.73 -31.76 -9.36
CA THR A 2 8.30 -31.58 -9.08
C THR A 2 8.09 -30.17 -8.53
N ARG A 3 7.17 -29.40 -9.13
CA ARG A 3 6.80 -28.08 -8.62
C ARG A 3 6.14 -28.23 -7.24
N PRO A 4 6.35 -27.31 -6.29
CA PRO A 4 5.71 -27.37 -4.98
C PRO A 4 4.18 -27.31 -5.12
N ALA A 5 3.48 -27.95 -4.19
CA ALA A 5 2.02 -27.83 -4.12
C ALA A 5 1.64 -26.37 -3.85
N LEU A 6 0.65 -25.86 -4.58
CA LEU A 6 0.21 -24.48 -4.46
C LEU A 6 -0.67 -24.32 -3.21
N ASN A 7 -0.05 -24.03 -2.07
CA ASN A 7 -0.70 -23.84 -0.78
C ASN A 7 0.08 -22.80 0.05
N ALA A 8 -0.24 -22.61 1.34
CA ALA A 8 0.41 -21.62 2.20
C ALA A 8 1.92 -21.82 2.39
N GLU A 9 2.45 -23.04 2.20
CA GLU A 9 3.87 -23.37 2.36
C GLU A 9 4.77 -22.67 1.32
N VAL A 10 4.20 -22.24 0.18
CA VAL A 10 4.95 -21.46 -0.83
C VAL A 10 5.44 -20.11 -0.30
N PHE A 11 4.91 -19.67 0.85
CA PHE A 11 5.31 -18.45 1.55
C PHE A 11 6.23 -18.71 2.75
N ALA A 12 6.66 -19.95 3.00
CA ALA A 12 7.60 -20.26 4.07
C ALA A 12 8.83 -19.34 3.98
N LEU A 13 9.15 -18.70 5.11
CA LEU A 13 10.21 -17.70 5.19
C LEU A 13 11.03 -17.93 6.45
N ASP A 14 12.34 -18.07 6.29
CA ASP A 14 13.28 -17.91 7.41
C ASP A 14 13.32 -16.42 7.77
N CYS A 15 12.53 -16.05 8.78
CA CYS A 15 12.34 -14.66 9.17
C CYS A 15 13.62 -14.02 9.72
N GLU A 16 14.50 -14.78 10.37
CA GLU A 16 15.77 -14.24 10.88
C GLU A 16 16.76 -14.01 9.74
N ALA A 17 16.91 -14.99 8.84
CA ALA A 17 17.78 -14.84 7.67
C ALA A 17 17.31 -13.69 6.76
N GLU A 18 16.00 -13.58 6.54
CA GLU A 18 15.43 -12.49 5.73
C GLU A 18 15.58 -11.13 6.40
N THR A 19 15.39 -11.05 7.71
CA THR A 19 15.64 -9.82 8.49
C THR A 19 17.11 -9.39 8.35
N ALA A 20 18.06 -10.32 8.44
CA ALA A 20 19.48 -10.04 8.24
C ALA A 20 19.78 -9.56 6.80
N ARG A 21 19.17 -10.18 5.79
CA ARG A 21 19.32 -9.81 4.38
C ARG A 21 18.82 -8.38 4.11
N ILE A 22 17.63 -8.05 4.63
CA ILE A 22 17.06 -6.70 4.52
C ILE A 22 17.93 -5.69 5.29
N GLY A 23 18.48 -6.06 6.45
CA GLY A 23 19.41 -5.21 7.20
C GLY A 23 20.68 -4.87 6.42
N ALA A 24 21.27 -5.84 5.74
CA ALA A 24 22.40 -5.61 4.83
C ALA A 24 22.01 -4.66 3.68
N PHE A 25 20.83 -4.85 3.08
CA PHE A 25 20.29 -3.96 2.06
C PHE A 25 20.16 -2.49 2.54
N PHE A 26 19.67 -2.26 3.77
CA PHE A 26 19.62 -0.92 4.36
C PHE A 26 21.02 -0.28 4.45
N LEU A 27 21.99 -1.02 5.00
CA LEU A 27 23.34 -0.52 5.19
C LEU A 27 24.04 -0.19 3.87
N ASP A 28 23.93 -1.07 2.86
CA ASP A 28 24.48 -0.82 1.53
C ASP A 28 23.83 0.40 0.86
N THR A 29 22.51 0.43 0.82
CA THR A 29 21.79 1.49 0.11
C THR A 29 22.05 2.87 0.74
N LEU A 30 22.05 2.98 2.07
CA LEU A 30 22.37 4.25 2.72
C LEU A 30 23.81 4.72 2.46
N ARG A 31 24.77 3.80 2.35
CA ARG A 31 26.14 4.15 1.94
C ARG A 31 26.17 4.69 0.51
N ARG A 32 25.49 4.03 -0.43
CA ARG A 32 25.41 4.48 -1.84
C ARG A 32 24.75 5.85 -1.98
N LEU A 33 23.68 6.08 -1.22
CA LEU A 33 22.95 7.36 -1.21
C LEU A 33 23.62 8.45 -0.36
N ASN A 34 24.70 8.12 0.36
CA ASN A 34 25.34 9.01 1.34
C ASN A 34 24.37 9.58 2.40
N LYS A 35 23.48 8.71 2.91
CA LYS A 35 22.43 9.06 3.88
C LYS A 35 22.73 8.50 5.27
N ARG A 36 22.34 9.26 6.29
CA ARG A 36 22.66 9.00 7.69
C ARG A 36 21.63 8.18 8.42
N GLY A 37 20.44 7.97 7.87
CA GLY A 37 19.34 7.25 8.52
C GLY A 37 18.14 7.20 7.60
N VAL A 38 16.97 6.90 8.15
CA VAL A 38 15.73 6.74 7.39
C VAL A 38 14.55 7.48 8.00
N VAL A 39 13.67 7.98 7.14
CA VAL A 39 12.36 8.55 7.47
C VAL A 39 11.27 7.63 6.88
N LEU A 40 10.17 7.45 7.61
CA LEU A 40 8.99 6.77 7.08
C LEU A 40 7.69 7.25 7.71
N GLY A 41 6.60 7.20 6.94
CA GLY A 41 5.24 7.31 7.46
C GLY A 41 4.83 6.07 8.26
N LEU A 42 4.28 6.29 9.46
CA LEU A 42 3.76 5.26 10.36
C LEU A 42 2.24 5.36 10.44
N SER A 43 1.57 4.61 9.57
CA SER A 43 0.11 4.56 9.49
C SER A 43 -0.55 3.67 10.57
N GLY A 44 0.24 2.91 11.35
CA GLY A 44 -0.27 1.86 12.23
C GLY A 44 -0.60 0.55 11.52
N GLY A 45 -0.47 0.50 10.19
CA GLY A 45 -0.59 -0.74 9.41
C GLY A 45 0.62 -1.66 9.57
N VAL A 46 0.44 -2.92 9.16
CA VAL A 46 1.50 -3.94 9.27
C VAL A 46 2.74 -3.61 8.44
N ASP A 47 2.59 -3.07 7.23
CA ASP A 47 3.71 -2.88 6.31
C ASP A 47 4.67 -1.80 6.82
N SER A 48 4.14 -0.64 7.22
CA SER A 48 4.94 0.46 7.78
C SER A 48 5.59 0.09 9.12
N SER A 49 4.88 -0.68 9.96
CA SER A 49 5.40 -1.15 11.24
C SER A 49 6.55 -2.15 11.07
N VAL A 50 6.45 -3.08 10.11
CA VAL A 50 7.53 -4.02 9.77
C VAL A 50 8.72 -3.28 9.20
N CYS A 51 8.52 -2.31 8.30
CA CYS A 51 9.59 -1.46 7.77
C CYS A 51 10.33 -0.71 8.89
N ALA A 52 9.61 -0.14 9.87
CA ALA A 52 10.21 0.52 11.01
C ALA A 52 11.06 -0.44 11.85
N ALA A 53 10.49 -1.60 12.21
CA ALA A 53 11.19 -2.60 13.01
C ALA A 53 12.45 -3.14 12.32
N LEU A 54 12.38 -3.43 11.01
CA LEU A 54 13.54 -3.83 10.20
C LEU A 54 14.61 -2.74 10.16
N ALA A 55 14.21 -1.47 9.99
CA ALA A 55 15.14 -0.34 10.00
C ALA A 55 15.82 -0.17 11.38
N VAL A 56 15.07 -0.29 12.47
CA VAL A 56 15.61 -0.24 13.84
C VAL A 56 16.59 -1.38 14.09
N ARG A 57 16.24 -2.60 13.66
CA ARG A 57 17.12 -3.77 13.76
C ARG A 57 18.44 -3.57 13.01
N ALA A 58 18.39 -2.90 11.85
CA ALA A 58 19.56 -2.68 11.00
C ALA A 58 20.42 -1.47 11.40
N LEU A 59 19.79 -0.38 11.86
CA LEU A 59 20.44 0.94 12.00
C LEU A 59 20.50 1.43 13.45
N GLY A 60 19.70 0.86 14.35
CA GLY A 60 19.41 1.40 15.67
C GLY A 60 18.33 2.50 15.62
N PRO A 61 17.59 2.71 16.72
CA PRO A 61 16.42 3.58 16.73
C PRO A 61 16.76 5.07 16.54
N GLN A 62 17.98 5.50 16.88
CA GLN A 62 18.43 6.89 16.73
C GLN A 62 18.62 7.32 15.27
N ARG A 63 18.55 6.36 14.33
CA ARG A 63 18.69 6.59 12.89
C ARG A 63 17.39 6.37 12.13
N VAL A 64 16.26 6.27 12.84
CA VAL A 64 14.92 6.06 12.30
C VAL A 64 14.02 7.15 12.82
N PHE A 65 13.34 7.86 11.91
CA PHE A 65 12.40 8.92 12.25
C PHE A 65 11.02 8.60 11.68
N GLY A 66 10.02 8.50 12.55
CA GLY A 66 8.64 8.18 12.19
C GLY A 66 7.76 9.42 11.99
N LEU A 67 6.83 9.36 11.05
CA LEU A 67 5.83 10.41 10.83
C LEU A 67 4.41 9.84 10.91
N LEU A 68 3.60 10.35 11.83
CA LEU A 68 2.17 10.12 11.86
C LEU A 68 1.47 11.30 11.18
N MET A 69 0.72 11.02 10.13
CA MET A 69 0.12 12.08 9.29
C MET A 69 -1.40 11.88 9.15
N PRO A 70 -2.16 12.09 10.25
CA PRO A 70 -3.61 11.97 10.26
C PRO A 70 -4.26 13.07 9.42
N GLU A 71 -5.47 12.79 8.94
CA GLU A 71 -6.36 13.74 8.29
C GLU A 71 -7.84 13.43 8.58
N ARG A 72 -8.79 14.18 7.98
CA ARG A 72 -10.23 14.12 8.30
C ARG A 72 -10.83 12.72 8.28
N ASP A 73 -10.45 11.88 7.32
CA ASP A 73 -10.99 10.53 7.19
C ASP A 73 -10.13 9.45 7.87
N SER A 74 -9.02 9.82 8.52
CA SER A 74 -8.11 8.86 9.16
C SER A 74 -8.71 8.27 10.44
N SER A 75 -8.55 6.96 10.63
CA SER A 75 -9.08 6.32 11.83
C SER A 75 -8.27 6.70 13.09
N GLN A 76 -8.96 6.98 14.21
CA GLN A 76 -8.30 7.23 15.51
C GLN A 76 -7.48 6.02 15.98
N THR A 77 -7.93 4.81 15.63
CA THR A 77 -7.23 3.56 15.95
C THR A 77 -5.89 3.45 15.20
N SER A 78 -5.85 3.83 13.91
CA SER A 78 -4.62 3.85 13.09
C SER A 78 -3.55 4.75 13.71
N ALA A 79 -3.93 5.98 14.07
CA ALA A 79 -3.01 6.95 14.67
C ALA A 79 -2.47 6.48 16.03
N SER A 80 -3.33 5.93 16.88
CA SER A 80 -2.94 5.41 18.19
C SER A 80 -1.97 4.23 18.06
N LEU A 81 -2.22 3.34 17.10
CA LEU A 81 -1.39 2.16 16.87
C LEU A 81 -0.02 2.52 16.27
N GLY A 82 0.04 3.48 15.34
CA GLY A 82 1.32 4.00 14.84
C GLY A 82 2.19 4.60 15.95
N ALA A 83 1.57 5.31 16.90
CA ALA A 83 2.28 5.91 18.02
C ALA A 83 2.76 4.83 18.99
N GLU A 84 1.96 3.79 19.23
CA GLU A 84 2.37 2.61 20.01
C GLU A 84 3.63 1.97 19.43
N VAL A 85 3.62 1.70 18.13
CA VAL A 85 4.76 1.10 17.42
C VAL A 85 6.00 1.98 17.55
N ALA A 86 5.86 3.30 17.36
CA ALA A 86 6.99 4.22 17.51
C ALA A 86 7.58 4.19 18.93
N ARG A 87 6.73 4.19 19.97
CA ARG A 87 7.16 4.11 21.36
C ARG A 87 7.82 2.76 21.68
N GLN A 88 7.23 1.65 21.25
CA GLN A 88 7.80 0.31 21.48
C GLN A 88 9.18 0.16 20.83
N LEU A 89 9.35 0.71 19.61
CA LEU A 89 10.62 0.66 18.88
C LEU A 89 11.64 1.69 19.37
N GLY A 90 11.24 2.64 20.23
CA GLY A 90 12.12 3.67 20.79
C GLY A 90 12.59 4.70 19.76
N ILE A 91 11.84 4.91 18.68
CA ILE A 91 12.19 5.84 17.60
C ILE A 91 11.64 7.24 17.86
N GLU A 92 12.37 8.26 17.42
CA GLU A 92 11.85 9.63 17.37
C GLU A 92 10.72 9.70 16.35
N HIS A 93 9.64 10.40 16.68
CA HIS A 93 8.53 10.59 15.75
C HIS A 93 7.86 11.95 15.93
N ALA A 94 7.19 12.41 14.86
CA ALA A 94 6.33 13.60 14.90
C ALA A 94 4.91 13.25 14.41
N VAL A 95 3.95 14.04 14.86
CA VAL A 95 2.56 13.98 14.42
C VAL A 95 2.26 15.27 13.65
N GLU A 96 1.91 15.15 12.38
CA GLU A 96 1.64 16.26 11.47
C GLU A 96 0.22 16.14 10.93
N ASP A 97 -0.72 16.94 11.44
CA ASP A 97 -2.08 16.97 10.89
C ASP A 97 -2.06 17.63 9.50
N ILE A 98 -2.34 16.82 8.48
CA ILE A 98 -2.32 17.27 7.08
C ILE A 98 -3.69 17.75 6.59
N ALA A 99 -4.75 17.63 7.39
CA ALA A 99 -6.10 18.02 6.99
C ALA A 99 -6.21 19.48 6.54
N PRO A 100 -5.61 20.49 7.21
CA PRO A 100 -5.71 21.88 6.76
C PRO A 100 -5.10 22.09 5.37
N ALA A 101 -3.95 21.46 5.10
CA ALA A 101 -3.28 21.55 3.81
C ALA A 101 -4.08 20.83 2.72
N LEU A 102 -4.67 19.67 3.01
CA LEU A 102 -5.57 18.96 2.09
C LEU A 102 -6.81 19.80 1.73
N ASP A 103 -7.37 20.50 2.72
CA ASP A 103 -8.51 21.38 2.50
C ASP A 103 -8.13 22.56 1.60
N ALA A 104 -7.00 23.22 1.90
CA ALA A 104 -6.50 24.36 1.14
C ALA A 104 -6.23 24.03 -0.33
N ILE A 105 -5.65 22.85 -0.63
CA ILE A 105 -5.39 22.42 -2.01
C ILE A 105 -6.65 21.90 -2.72
N GLY A 106 -7.78 21.75 -2.02
CA GLY A 106 -9.07 21.37 -2.60
C GLY A 106 -9.37 19.88 -2.63
N CYS A 107 -8.63 19.05 -1.87
CA CYS A 107 -8.85 17.59 -1.79
C CYS A 107 -10.31 17.25 -1.48
N TYR A 108 -10.87 17.80 -0.39
CA TYR A 108 -12.24 17.52 0.00
C TYR A 108 -13.26 18.16 -0.94
N ARG A 109 -13.02 19.40 -1.38
CA ARG A 109 -13.89 20.12 -2.32
C ARG A 109 -14.12 19.34 -3.63
N TRP A 110 -13.04 18.91 -4.30
CA TRP A 110 -13.16 18.20 -5.58
C TRP A 110 -13.75 16.79 -5.44
N ARG A 111 -13.47 16.11 -4.33
CA ARG A 111 -14.09 14.83 -3.98
C ARG A 111 -15.60 15.00 -3.84
N ASP A 112 -16.03 15.94 -3.02
CA ASP A 112 -17.44 16.17 -2.69
C ASP A 112 -18.23 16.66 -3.90
N GLU A 113 -17.63 17.50 -4.76
CA GLU A 113 -18.20 17.91 -6.04
C GLU A 113 -18.52 16.70 -6.92
N ALA A 114 -17.57 15.77 -7.08
CA ALA A 114 -17.75 14.57 -7.87
C ALA A 114 -18.80 13.63 -7.28
N VAL A 115 -18.82 13.48 -5.95
CA VAL A 115 -19.83 12.68 -5.24
C VAL A 115 -21.24 13.24 -5.50
N ARG A 116 -21.44 14.56 -5.42
CA ARG A 116 -22.74 15.19 -5.67
C ARG A 116 -23.28 14.99 -7.09
N THR A 117 -22.43 14.64 -8.06
CA THR A 117 -22.90 14.31 -9.42
C THR A 117 -23.71 13.02 -9.49
N VAL A 118 -23.54 12.11 -8.53
CA VAL A 118 -24.28 10.83 -8.45
C VAL A 118 -25.19 10.75 -7.23
N LEU A 119 -24.92 11.55 -6.20
CA LEU A 119 -25.69 11.62 -4.97
C LEU A 119 -25.91 13.10 -4.57
N PRO A 120 -26.90 13.79 -5.17
CA PRO A 120 -27.09 15.24 -5.00
C PRO A 120 -27.30 15.70 -3.55
N ASP A 121 -27.91 14.87 -2.71
CA ASP A 121 -28.18 15.15 -1.30
C ASP A 121 -26.96 14.94 -0.39
N TYR A 122 -25.81 14.56 -0.96
CA TYR A 122 -24.58 14.35 -0.21
C TYR A 122 -24.12 15.61 0.53
N THR A 123 -23.87 15.44 1.83
CA THR A 123 -23.24 16.45 2.68
C THR A 123 -21.92 15.91 3.26
N PRO A 124 -20.98 16.78 3.69
CA PRO A 124 -19.67 16.34 4.22
C PRO A 124 -19.74 15.44 5.47
N GLU A 125 -20.88 15.41 6.18
CA GLU A 125 -21.10 14.55 7.34
C GLU A 125 -21.32 13.07 6.95
N TRP A 126 -21.58 12.79 5.68
CA TRP A 126 -21.73 11.44 5.17
C TRP A 126 -20.39 10.74 5.07
N LYS A 127 -20.37 9.47 5.45
CA LYS A 127 -19.20 8.61 5.24
C LYS A 127 -19.27 7.98 3.86
N ILE A 128 -18.15 7.82 3.17
CA ILE A 128 -18.11 7.24 1.84
C ILE A 128 -17.00 6.21 1.70
N LYS A 129 -17.14 5.31 0.72
CA LYS A 129 -16.06 4.51 0.12
C LYS A 129 -16.35 4.22 -1.34
N LEU A 130 -15.32 3.83 -2.08
CA LEU A 130 -15.45 3.37 -3.46
C LEU A 130 -15.37 1.86 -3.51
N ALA A 131 -16.21 1.18 -4.28
CA ALA A 131 -16.10 -0.27 -4.50
C ALA A 131 -16.02 -0.60 -5.99
N ILE A 132 -15.40 -1.73 -6.33
CA ILE A 132 -15.41 -2.27 -7.69
C ILE A 132 -16.28 -3.53 -7.73
N SER A 133 -17.09 -3.66 -8.77
CA SER A 133 -17.84 -4.89 -9.04
C SER A 133 -17.55 -5.38 -10.47
N GLY A 134 -17.42 -6.69 -10.64
CA GLY A 134 -17.24 -7.34 -11.96
C GLY A 134 -16.10 -8.37 -12.07
N GLY A 135 -15.16 -8.38 -11.12
CA GLY A 135 -13.87 -9.08 -11.25
C GLY A 135 -13.92 -10.61 -11.39
N LEU A 136 -14.82 -11.30 -10.70
CA LEU A 136 -14.85 -12.78 -10.70
C LEU A 136 -15.57 -13.40 -11.90
N ALA A 137 -16.42 -12.63 -12.59
CA ALA A 137 -17.26 -13.13 -13.69
C ALA A 137 -16.73 -12.76 -15.09
N GLY A 138 -15.56 -12.12 -15.19
CA GLY A 138 -15.00 -11.64 -16.46
C GLY A 138 -15.80 -10.50 -17.10
N GLY A 139 -16.63 -9.80 -16.32
CA GLY A 139 -17.43 -8.66 -16.77
C GLY A 139 -16.62 -7.35 -16.83
N ILE A 140 -17.21 -6.32 -17.43
CA ILE A 140 -16.62 -4.97 -17.39
C ILE A 140 -16.70 -4.46 -15.94
N ASN A 141 -15.55 -4.09 -15.37
CA ASN A 141 -15.51 -3.49 -14.04
C ASN A 141 -16.35 -2.20 -14.01
N HIS A 142 -17.22 -2.11 -13.00
CA HIS A 142 -18.00 -0.91 -12.73
C HIS A 142 -17.66 -0.39 -11.34
N PHE A 143 -17.42 0.92 -11.26
CA PHE A 143 -17.14 1.61 -10.01
C PHE A 143 -18.45 1.97 -9.31
N LYS A 144 -18.46 1.85 -7.99
CA LYS A 144 -19.59 2.20 -7.13
C LYS A 144 -19.13 3.18 -6.06
N LEU A 145 -20.00 4.14 -5.76
CA LEU A 145 -19.96 4.91 -4.52
C LEU A 145 -20.85 4.20 -3.51
N ILE A 146 -20.32 3.93 -2.32
CA ILE A 146 -21.11 3.54 -1.16
C ILE A 146 -21.05 4.71 -0.19
N ALA A 147 -22.22 5.26 0.16
CA ALA A 147 -22.34 6.39 1.07
C ALA A 147 -23.25 6.05 2.25
N GLN A 148 -22.87 6.49 3.45
CA GLN A 148 -23.65 6.34 4.67
C GLN A 148 -24.05 7.72 5.18
N ALA A 149 -25.35 7.97 5.25
CA ALA A 149 -25.90 9.19 5.83
C ALA A 149 -25.72 9.22 7.36
N PRO A 150 -25.83 10.38 8.01
CA PRO A 150 -25.70 10.51 9.47
C PRO A 150 -26.69 9.66 10.28
N ASP A 151 -27.84 9.32 9.71
CA ASP A 151 -28.85 8.44 10.31
C ASP A 151 -28.52 6.94 10.17
N GLY A 152 -27.41 6.61 9.52
CA GLY A 152 -26.93 5.24 9.27
C GLY A 152 -27.38 4.65 7.93
N THR A 153 -28.24 5.32 7.17
CA THR A 153 -28.78 4.82 5.89
C THR A 153 -27.65 4.66 4.86
N LEU A 154 -27.56 3.46 4.26
CA LEU A 154 -26.59 3.15 3.21
C LEU A 154 -27.21 3.35 1.82
N THR A 155 -26.49 4.05 0.95
CA THR A 155 -26.83 4.24 -0.46
C THR A 155 -25.70 3.75 -1.34
N GLU A 156 -26.02 2.90 -2.31
CA GLU A 156 -25.11 2.51 -3.39
C GLU A 156 -25.46 3.27 -4.67
N SER A 157 -24.47 3.86 -5.31
CA SER A 157 -24.64 4.54 -6.58
C SER A 157 -23.58 4.11 -7.58
N ARG A 158 -23.98 3.85 -8.82
CA ARG A 158 -23.02 3.59 -9.91
C ARG A 158 -22.24 4.88 -10.18
N LEU A 159 -20.91 4.79 -10.21
CA LEU A 159 -20.03 5.91 -10.52
C LEU A 159 -19.67 5.93 -12.01
N PRO A 160 -20.05 6.99 -12.75
CA PRO A 160 -19.49 7.26 -14.07
C PRO A 160 -17.98 7.46 -13.98
N LEU A 161 -17.25 7.09 -15.04
CA LEU A 161 -15.79 7.15 -15.07
C LEU A 161 -15.24 8.52 -14.71
N ARG A 162 -15.86 9.62 -15.19
CA ARG A 162 -15.42 10.99 -14.89
C ARG A 162 -15.47 11.28 -13.39
N ALA A 163 -16.57 10.93 -12.71
CA ALA A 163 -16.72 11.15 -11.27
C ALA A 163 -15.72 10.27 -10.49
N TYR A 164 -15.57 9.00 -10.87
CA TYR A 164 -14.58 8.10 -10.29
C TYR A 164 -13.16 8.67 -10.38
N LEU A 165 -12.72 9.09 -11.58
CA LEU A 165 -11.38 9.64 -11.80
C LEU A 165 -11.16 10.92 -10.98
N GLN A 166 -12.17 11.77 -10.84
CA GLN A 166 -12.07 12.99 -10.04
C GLN A 166 -11.95 12.66 -8.54
N ILE A 167 -12.72 11.71 -8.01
CA ILE A 167 -12.62 11.27 -6.61
C ILE A 167 -11.24 10.68 -6.34
N VAL A 168 -10.75 9.81 -7.22
CA VAL A 168 -9.42 9.18 -7.10
C VAL A 168 -8.32 10.24 -7.18
N ALA A 169 -8.40 11.18 -8.13
CA ALA A 169 -7.43 12.26 -8.27
C ALA A 169 -7.38 13.15 -7.02
N ALA A 170 -8.54 13.52 -6.47
CA ALA A 170 -8.65 14.29 -5.25
C ALA A 170 -8.04 13.54 -4.06
N THR A 171 -8.40 12.27 -3.91
CA THR A 171 -7.94 11.42 -2.79
C THR A 171 -6.45 11.12 -2.85
N ASN A 172 -5.85 11.07 -4.04
CA ASN A 172 -4.40 10.92 -4.22
C ASN A 172 -3.59 12.08 -3.61
N HIS A 173 -4.21 13.24 -3.37
CA HIS A 173 -3.54 14.32 -2.64
C HIS A 173 -3.11 13.91 -1.23
N LYS A 174 -3.88 13.03 -0.56
CA LYS A 174 -3.53 12.51 0.77
C LYS A 174 -2.15 11.87 0.77
N GLN A 175 -1.91 10.94 -0.15
CA GLN A 175 -0.63 10.22 -0.22
C GLN A 175 0.52 11.10 -0.69
N ARG A 176 0.26 12.03 -1.63
CA ARG A 176 1.28 12.97 -2.13
C ARG A 176 1.74 13.96 -1.07
N LEU A 177 0.81 14.48 -0.29
CA LEU A 177 1.13 15.44 0.77
C LEU A 177 1.91 14.77 1.91
N ARG A 178 1.56 13.52 2.28
CA ARG A 178 2.38 12.71 3.19
C ARG A 178 3.82 12.59 2.70
N LYS A 179 3.99 12.31 1.41
CA LYS A 179 5.31 12.20 0.80
C LYS A 179 6.10 13.51 0.83
N THR A 180 5.44 14.66 0.67
CA THR A 180 6.08 15.97 0.84
C THR A 180 6.67 16.14 2.23
N LEU A 181 5.96 15.74 3.29
CA LEU A 181 6.48 15.83 4.67
C LEU A 181 7.61 14.83 4.91
N GLU A 182 7.48 13.59 4.42
CA GLU A 182 8.56 12.60 4.55
C GLU A 182 9.88 13.09 3.93
N TYR A 183 9.84 13.65 2.71
CA TYR A 183 11.04 14.20 2.08
C TYR A 183 11.55 15.47 2.76
N PHE A 184 10.66 16.34 3.27
CA PHE A 184 11.10 17.48 4.09
C PHE A 184 11.95 17.03 5.30
N HIS A 185 11.48 16.03 6.04
CA HIS A 185 12.24 15.49 7.17
C HIS A 185 13.52 14.77 6.72
N ALA A 186 13.47 14.05 5.59
CA ALA A 186 14.63 13.37 5.05
C ALA A 186 15.74 14.35 4.64
N ASP A 187 15.39 15.46 3.99
CA ASP A 187 16.33 16.52 3.65
C ASP A 187 16.90 17.17 4.90
N ARG A 188 16.04 17.54 5.85
CA ARG A 188 16.44 18.17 7.13
C ARG A 188 17.41 17.31 7.95
N LEU A 189 17.25 15.97 7.92
CA LEU A 189 18.04 15.03 8.70
C LEU A 189 19.22 14.40 7.92
N ASN A 190 19.31 14.67 6.62
CA ASN A 190 20.13 13.92 5.67
C ASN A 190 19.87 12.40 5.71
N TYR A 191 18.59 12.01 5.72
CA TYR A 191 18.10 10.64 5.74
C TYR A 191 17.55 10.24 4.36
N ALA A 192 17.30 8.95 4.17
CA ALA A 192 16.59 8.40 3.02
C ALA A 192 15.12 8.13 3.39
N VAL A 193 14.21 8.11 2.42
CA VAL A 193 12.81 7.80 2.68
C VAL A 193 12.47 6.35 2.35
N ILE A 194 11.87 5.64 3.30
CA ILE A 194 11.33 4.28 3.09
C ILE A 194 9.95 4.35 2.44
N GLY A 195 9.74 3.51 1.43
CA GLY A 195 8.42 3.15 0.93
C GLY A 195 8.01 1.79 1.47
N THR A 196 6.73 1.63 1.80
CA THR A 196 6.21 0.45 2.49
C THR A 196 5.29 -0.46 1.65
N PRO A 197 5.23 -0.43 0.30
CA PRO A 197 4.39 -1.38 -0.40
C PRO A 197 5.00 -2.78 -0.32
N ASN A 198 4.18 -3.78 0.00
CA ASN A 198 4.56 -5.19 -0.15
C ASN A 198 4.44 -5.62 -1.63
N ARG A 199 4.83 -6.86 -1.94
CA ARG A 199 4.86 -7.38 -3.32
C ARG A 199 3.50 -7.37 -4.00
N LEU A 200 2.43 -7.72 -3.28
CA LEU A 200 1.09 -7.71 -3.86
C LEU A 200 0.70 -6.29 -4.30
N GLU A 201 0.96 -5.30 -3.45
CA GLU A 201 0.65 -3.90 -3.74
C GLU A 201 1.57 -3.32 -4.81
N TYR A 202 2.88 -3.58 -4.70
CA TYR A 202 3.88 -3.08 -5.62
C TYR A 202 3.70 -3.67 -7.02
N ASP A 203 3.54 -4.98 -7.17
CA ASP A 203 3.38 -5.63 -8.47
C ASP A 203 2.08 -5.23 -9.18
N GLN A 204 1.01 -5.06 -8.40
CA GLN A 204 -0.31 -4.75 -8.95
C GLN A 204 -0.53 -3.25 -9.18
N GLY A 205 0.37 -2.39 -8.72
CA GLY A 205 0.24 -0.93 -8.85
C GLY A 205 -0.78 -0.34 -7.88
N PHE A 206 -0.91 -0.93 -6.69
CA PHE A 206 -1.78 -0.45 -5.64
C PHE A 206 -1.06 0.56 -4.74
N PHE A 207 -0.72 1.70 -5.33
CA PHE A 207 -0.08 2.84 -4.68
C PHE A 207 -0.27 4.10 -5.54
N VAL A 208 -0.01 5.27 -4.96
CA VAL A 208 -0.06 6.55 -5.66
C VAL A 208 1.33 6.92 -6.17
N LYS A 209 1.48 7.10 -7.49
CA LYS A 209 2.71 7.67 -8.08
C LYS A 209 2.95 9.07 -7.50
N ASN A 210 4.17 9.32 -7.04
CA ASN A 210 4.57 10.53 -6.30
C ASN A 210 3.88 10.70 -4.94
N GLY A 211 3.18 9.67 -4.45
CA GLY A 211 2.71 9.53 -3.09
C GLY A 211 3.47 8.42 -2.38
N ASP A 212 2.76 7.51 -1.72
CA ASP A 212 3.27 6.31 -1.05
C ASP A 212 4.11 5.38 -1.96
N GLY A 213 3.93 5.47 -3.28
CA GLY A 213 4.78 4.78 -4.25
C GLY A 213 6.20 5.33 -4.39
N SER A 214 6.43 6.60 -4.02
CA SER A 214 7.75 7.23 -4.11
C SER A 214 8.57 6.92 -2.87
N ALA A 215 9.84 6.58 -3.04
CA ALA A 215 10.77 6.27 -1.96
C ALA A 215 12.19 6.12 -2.50
N ASP A 216 13.17 6.23 -1.62
CA ASP A 216 14.58 5.93 -1.91
C ASP A 216 14.88 4.44 -1.70
N LEU A 217 14.17 3.77 -0.77
CA LEU A 217 14.26 2.32 -0.55
C LEU A 217 12.88 1.71 -0.28
N LYS A 218 12.66 0.48 -0.77
CA LYS A 218 11.41 -0.29 -0.57
C LYS A 218 11.74 -1.69 -0.02
N PRO A 219 12.02 -1.82 1.28
CA PRO A 219 12.67 -3.00 1.86
C PRO A 219 11.81 -4.27 1.84
N ILE A 220 10.51 -4.17 1.59
CA ILE A 220 9.57 -5.30 1.60
C ILE A 220 8.81 -5.48 0.28
N ALA A 221 9.17 -4.75 -0.78
CA ALA A 221 8.46 -4.82 -2.06
C ALA A 221 8.58 -6.20 -2.76
N HIS A 222 9.50 -7.06 -2.32
CA HIS A 222 9.64 -8.44 -2.80
C HIS A 222 8.88 -9.47 -1.93
N LEU A 223 8.32 -9.07 -0.79
CA LEU A 223 7.62 -9.96 0.14
C LEU A 223 6.11 -9.93 -0.08
N TYR A 224 5.48 -11.09 -0.10
CA TYR A 224 4.02 -11.21 -0.09
C TYR A 224 3.44 -10.74 1.24
N LYS A 225 2.16 -10.35 1.28
CA LYS A 225 1.51 -9.86 2.51
C LYS A 225 1.60 -10.90 3.64
N THR A 226 1.44 -12.17 3.29
CA THR A 226 1.61 -13.34 4.17
C THR A 226 2.98 -13.32 4.88
N GLN A 227 4.04 -13.04 4.12
CA GLN A 227 5.41 -12.97 4.64
C GLN A 227 5.63 -11.73 5.51
N VAL A 228 5.01 -10.59 5.17
CA VAL A 228 5.06 -9.38 5.98
C VAL A 228 4.43 -9.63 7.37
N TYR A 229 3.28 -10.33 7.44
CA TYR A 229 2.70 -10.73 8.73
C TYR A 229 3.56 -11.72 9.51
N ALA A 230 4.27 -12.63 8.83
CA ALA A 230 5.22 -13.53 9.49
C ALA A 230 6.38 -12.73 10.13
N LEU A 231 6.96 -11.77 9.39
CA LEU A 231 7.97 -10.85 9.91
C LEU A 231 7.44 -9.98 11.05
N ALA A 232 6.21 -9.50 10.98
CA ALA A 232 5.63 -8.70 12.06
C ALA A 232 5.64 -9.43 13.40
N ARG A 233 5.26 -10.71 13.39
CA ARG A 233 5.29 -11.58 14.58
C ARG A 233 6.72 -11.88 15.02
N HIS A 234 7.62 -12.20 14.08
CA HIS A 234 9.03 -12.44 14.36
C HIS A 234 9.71 -11.25 15.04
N LEU A 235 9.41 -10.05 14.57
CA LEU A 235 9.96 -8.79 15.10
C LEU A 235 9.31 -8.33 16.41
N GLY A 236 8.32 -9.09 16.92
CA GLY A 236 7.66 -8.79 18.20
C GLY A 236 6.80 -7.54 18.16
N LEU A 237 6.23 -7.16 17.01
CA LEU A 237 5.31 -6.03 16.90
C LEU A 237 4.01 -6.27 17.69
N PRO A 238 3.27 -5.21 18.09
CA PRO A 238 2.04 -5.35 18.85
C PRO A 238 1.05 -6.33 18.21
N GLU A 239 0.33 -7.10 19.02
CA GLU A 239 -0.68 -8.04 18.53
C GLU A 239 -1.75 -7.35 17.66
N ALA A 240 -2.12 -6.13 18.04
CA ALA A 240 -3.05 -5.30 17.26
C ALA A 240 -2.53 -5.00 15.84
N VAL A 241 -1.22 -4.88 15.62
CA VAL A 241 -0.62 -4.76 14.27
C VAL A 241 -0.62 -6.13 13.57
N CYS A 242 -0.19 -7.17 14.28
CA CYS A 242 -0.05 -8.52 13.72
C CYS A 242 -1.39 -9.16 13.29
N ASN A 243 -2.51 -8.67 13.82
CA ASN A 243 -3.85 -9.18 13.54
C ASN A 243 -4.78 -8.15 12.87
N ALA A 244 -4.30 -6.91 12.63
CA ALA A 244 -5.08 -5.90 11.93
C ALA A 244 -5.44 -6.38 10.51
N ALA A 245 -6.69 -6.19 10.10
CA ALA A 245 -7.07 -6.40 8.71
C ALA A 245 -6.43 -5.31 7.81
N PRO A 246 -5.87 -5.65 6.63
CA PRO A 246 -5.35 -4.65 5.72
C PRO A 246 -6.44 -3.68 5.28
N THR A 247 -6.17 -2.40 5.42
CA THR A 247 -7.05 -1.33 4.97
C THR A 247 -6.26 -0.28 4.21
N THR A 248 -6.93 0.45 3.32
CA THR A 248 -6.35 1.59 2.62
C THR A 248 -6.36 2.86 3.47
N ASP A 249 -7.17 2.90 4.55
CA ASP A 249 -7.39 4.08 5.42
C ASP A 249 -7.54 5.38 4.61
N THR A 250 -8.26 5.28 3.49
CA THR A 250 -8.31 6.30 2.45
C THR A 250 -9.64 7.05 2.43
N TYR A 251 -10.73 6.35 2.78
CA TYR A 251 -12.08 6.91 2.84
C TYR A 251 -12.68 6.70 4.24
N SER A 252 -13.73 7.45 4.55
CA SER A 252 -14.33 7.50 5.89
C SER A 252 -15.15 6.27 6.29
N LEU A 253 -15.53 5.42 5.32
CA LEU A 253 -16.10 4.10 5.62
C LEU A 253 -15.00 3.02 5.67
N PRO A 254 -15.08 2.08 6.64
CA PRO A 254 -14.22 0.91 6.66
C PRO A 254 -14.25 0.14 5.33
N GLN A 255 -13.08 -0.23 4.87
CA GLN A 255 -12.87 -0.86 3.58
C GLN A 255 -11.65 -1.78 3.59
N GLY A 256 -11.88 -3.02 3.12
CA GLY A 256 -10.82 -3.95 2.74
C GLY A 256 -10.26 -3.66 1.35
N GLN A 257 -9.04 -4.12 1.07
CA GLN A 257 -8.39 -3.92 -0.23
C GLN A 257 -9.08 -4.71 -1.37
N ASP A 258 -9.74 -5.81 -1.04
CA ASP A 258 -10.54 -6.66 -1.94
C ASP A 258 -11.89 -6.04 -2.33
N GLU A 259 -12.47 -5.20 -1.48
CA GLU A 259 -13.67 -4.45 -1.88
C GLU A 259 -13.36 -3.32 -2.88
N PHE A 260 -12.14 -2.78 -2.81
CA PHE A 260 -11.73 -1.59 -3.58
C PHE A 260 -10.91 -1.90 -4.82
N TYR A 261 -10.02 -2.90 -4.75
CA TYR A 261 -8.96 -3.04 -5.75
C TYR A 261 -8.70 -4.48 -6.15
N PHE A 262 -8.56 -5.41 -5.20
CA PHE A 262 -8.25 -6.80 -5.49
C PHE A 262 -9.50 -7.64 -5.79
N ALA A 263 -9.36 -8.68 -6.62
CA ALA A 263 -10.50 -9.53 -6.98
C ALA A 263 -10.88 -10.55 -5.89
N LEU A 264 -9.96 -10.85 -4.97
CA LEU A 264 -10.10 -11.80 -3.88
C LEU A 264 -9.49 -11.21 -2.60
N PRO A 265 -9.81 -11.78 -1.42
CA PRO A 265 -9.11 -11.46 -0.17
C PRO A 265 -7.60 -11.66 -0.29
N TRP A 266 -6.82 -10.85 0.43
CA TRP A 266 -5.36 -10.79 0.29
C TRP A 266 -4.62 -12.14 0.41
N PRO A 267 -5.00 -13.12 1.28
CA PRO A 267 -4.27 -14.39 1.35
C PRO A 267 -4.41 -15.21 0.06
N GLN A 268 -5.58 -15.11 -0.59
CA GLN A 268 -5.82 -15.77 -1.87
C GLN A 268 -5.11 -15.02 -2.99
N MET A 269 -5.12 -13.69 -2.98
CA MET A 269 -4.40 -12.88 -3.97
C MET A 269 -2.89 -13.09 -3.92
N ASP A 270 -2.29 -13.24 -2.73
CA ASP A 270 -0.90 -13.64 -2.59
C ASP A 270 -0.64 -14.95 -3.34
N LEU A 271 -1.50 -15.96 -3.14
CA LEU A 271 -1.37 -17.27 -3.79
C LEU A 271 -1.53 -17.19 -5.32
N VAL A 272 -2.50 -16.41 -5.81
CA VAL A 272 -2.69 -16.17 -7.25
C VAL A 272 -1.47 -15.49 -7.84
N LEU A 273 -0.97 -14.42 -7.20
CA LEU A 273 0.19 -13.68 -7.69
C LEU A 273 1.45 -14.56 -7.67
N TRP A 274 1.62 -15.36 -6.62
CA TRP A 274 2.69 -16.35 -6.53
C TRP A 274 2.58 -17.38 -7.66
N ALA A 275 1.41 -17.96 -7.88
CA ALA A 275 1.15 -18.92 -8.95
C ALA A 275 1.48 -18.34 -10.32
N ARG A 276 1.04 -17.10 -10.59
CA ARG A 276 1.33 -16.38 -11.84
C ARG A 276 2.83 -16.16 -12.03
N ASN A 277 3.55 -15.78 -10.97
CA ASN A 277 5.00 -15.53 -11.01
C ASN A 277 5.84 -16.80 -11.24
N HIS A 278 5.30 -17.97 -10.89
CA HIS A 278 5.99 -19.26 -11.03
C HIS A 278 5.44 -20.11 -12.18
N GLY A 279 4.58 -19.54 -13.03
CA GLY A 279 4.10 -20.18 -14.25
C GLY A 279 3.19 -21.39 -14.00
N HIS A 280 2.38 -21.36 -12.95
CA HIS A 280 1.31 -22.32 -12.73
C HIS A 280 0.17 -22.10 -13.71
N SER A 281 -0.51 -23.19 -14.06
CA SER A 281 -1.69 -23.21 -14.91
C SER A 281 -2.96 -22.80 -14.16
N ASP A 282 -3.98 -22.37 -14.91
CA ASP A 282 -5.31 -22.06 -14.39
C ASP A 282 -5.94 -23.26 -13.66
N ALA A 283 -5.64 -24.48 -14.09
CA ALA A 283 -6.14 -25.71 -13.47
C ALA A 283 -5.49 -25.96 -12.09
N GLU A 284 -4.17 -25.79 -11.97
CA GLU A 284 -3.47 -25.89 -10.69
C GLU A 284 -3.96 -24.84 -9.69
N LEU A 285 -4.17 -23.60 -10.16
CA LEU A 285 -4.72 -22.52 -9.34
C LEU A 285 -6.18 -22.79 -8.91
N ALA A 286 -7.01 -23.24 -9.85
CA ALA A 286 -8.42 -23.57 -9.58
C ALA A 286 -8.53 -24.65 -8.50
N GLN A 287 -7.71 -25.70 -8.59
CA GLN A 287 -7.64 -26.75 -7.59
C GLN A 287 -7.19 -26.21 -6.22
N ALA A 288 -6.14 -25.39 -6.18
CA ALA A 288 -5.60 -24.83 -4.95
C ALA A 288 -6.59 -23.91 -4.21
N LEU A 289 -7.35 -23.11 -4.96
CA LEU A 289 -8.32 -22.16 -4.41
C LEU A 289 -9.73 -22.75 -4.21
N GLY A 290 -10.00 -23.95 -4.71
CA GLY A 290 -11.35 -24.54 -4.70
C GLY A 290 -12.35 -23.76 -5.55
N ILE A 291 -11.90 -23.17 -6.66
CA ILE A 291 -12.72 -22.37 -7.59
C ILE A 291 -12.78 -23.04 -8.97
N THR A 292 -13.65 -22.53 -9.85
CA THR A 292 -13.72 -23.06 -11.23
C THR A 292 -12.51 -22.62 -12.06
N PRO A 293 -12.10 -23.41 -13.08
CA PRO A 293 -11.03 -22.99 -14.01
C PRO A 293 -11.31 -21.64 -14.68
N GLN A 294 -12.58 -21.34 -14.97
CA GLN A 294 -12.98 -20.04 -15.51
C GLN A 294 -12.73 -18.89 -14.52
N ALA A 295 -13.05 -19.08 -13.24
CA ALA A 295 -12.78 -18.08 -12.21
C ALA A 295 -11.26 -17.90 -12.00
N ALA A 296 -10.48 -18.99 -12.00
CA ALA A 296 -9.03 -18.92 -11.93
C ALA A 296 -8.42 -18.13 -13.11
N ALA A 297 -8.88 -18.42 -14.33
CA ALA A 297 -8.49 -17.69 -15.53
C ALA A 297 -8.85 -16.19 -15.44
N ALA A 298 -10.04 -15.85 -14.91
CA ALA A 298 -10.47 -14.47 -14.73
C ALA A 298 -9.57 -13.70 -13.75
N VAL A 299 -9.23 -14.29 -12.60
CA VAL A 299 -8.37 -13.63 -11.60
C VAL A 299 -6.92 -13.51 -12.09
N LEU A 300 -6.40 -14.50 -12.81
CA LEU A 300 -5.08 -14.40 -13.47
C LEU A 300 -5.08 -13.31 -14.55
N GLY A 301 -6.16 -13.23 -15.33
CA GLY A 301 -6.37 -12.17 -16.31
C GLY A 301 -6.42 -10.78 -15.69
N ASP A 302 -7.04 -10.63 -14.51
CA ASP A 302 -7.07 -9.39 -13.74
C ASP A 302 -5.66 -8.97 -13.27
N ILE A 303 -4.83 -9.90 -12.79
CA ILE A 303 -3.42 -9.64 -12.45
C ILE A 303 -2.66 -9.05 -13.64
N ASP A 304 -2.79 -9.69 -14.80
CA ASP A 304 -2.09 -9.22 -16.00
C ASP A 304 -2.64 -7.87 -16.49
N ALA A 305 -3.96 -7.66 -16.38
CA ALA A 305 -4.61 -6.40 -16.73
C ALA A 305 -4.12 -5.25 -15.84
N LYS A 306 -4.00 -5.49 -14.52
CA LYS A 306 -3.44 -4.52 -13.58
C LYS A 306 -2.00 -4.20 -13.93
N ARG A 307 -1.12 -5.19 -14.04
CA ARG A 307 0.28 -4.99 -14.47
C ARG A 307 0.40 -4.14 -15.73
N ARG A 308 -0.43 -4.41 -16.76
CA ARG A 308 -0.43 -3.62 -18.00
C ARG A 308 -0.86 -2.18 -17.77
N THR A 309 -1.96 -1.97 -17.05
CA THR A 309 -2.58 -0.65 -16.86
C THR A 309 -1.85 0.21 -15.83
N THR A 310 -1.14 -0.40 -14.88
CA THR A 310 -0.40 0.29 -13.81
C THR A 310 1.10 0.35 -14.04
N ARG A 311 1.63 -0.26 -15.12
CA ARG A 311 3.06 -0.21 -15.48
C ARG A 311 3.66 1.19 -15.43
N TYR A 312 2.90 2.21 -15.84
CA TYR A 312 3.36 3.61 -15.86
C TYR A 312 3.66 4.16 -14.45
N LEU A 313 3.10 3.57 -13.40
CA LEU A 313 3.37 3.95 -12.01
C LEU A 313 4.82 3.65 -11.62
N HIS A 314 5.43 2.61 -12.21
CA HIS A 314 6.84 2.23 -12.02
C HIS A 314 7.79 2.89 -13.01
N ALA A 315 7.26 3.49 -14.09
CA ALA A 315 8.08 4.05 -15.14
C ALA A 315 8.81 5.31 -14.67
N GLN A 316 10.12 5.32 -14.96
CA GLN A 316 10.94 6.53 -14.91
C GLN A 316 10.39 7.58 -15.90
N PRO A 317 10.62 8.89 -15.66
CA PRO A 317 10.30 9.92 -16.63
C PRO A 317 10.98 9.63 -17.97
N ALA A 318 10.23 9.75 -19.07
CA ALA A 318 10.81 9.65 -20.40
C ALA A 318 11.67 10.89 -20.67
N LEU A 319 12.95 10.68 -20.99
CA LEU A 319 13.87 11.73 -21.43
C LEU A 319 14.07 11.61 -22.94
N VAL A 320 14.25 12.74 -23.63
CA VAL A 320 14.56 12.75 -25.06
C VAL A 320 15.94 12.13 -25.33
N GLU A 321 16.88 12.35 -24.41
CA GLU A 321 18.21 11.74 -24.40
C GLU A 321 18.65 11.44 -22.96
N ALA A 322 19.61 10.53 -22.77
CA ALA A 322 20.15 10.23 -21.45
C ALA A 322 20.99 11.40 -20.93
N VAL A 323 20.55 12.04 -19.84
CA VAL A 323 21.23 13.21 -19.24
C VAL A 323 22.31 12.80 -18.24
N PHE A 324 22.14 11.66 -17.57
CA PHE A 324 23.07 11.16 -16.57
C PHE A 324 23.07 9.63 -16.59
N ASN A 325 24.24 9.04 -16.82
CA ASN A 325 24.48 7.61 -16.70
C ASN A 325 25.23 7.37 -15.38
N PRO A 326 24.54 7.07 -14.27
CA PRO A 326 25.24 6.62 -13.08
C PRO A 326 26.06 5.37 -13.44
N PRO A 327 27.24 5.16 -12.83
CA PRO A 327 27.97 3.92 -12.99
C PRO A 327 27.04 2.74 -12.69
N ALA A 328 27.14 1.68 -13.51
CA ALA A 328 26.27 0.52 -13.40
C ALA A 328 26.22 0.04 -11.94
N GLU A 329 25.01 -0.09 -11.39
CA GLU A 329 24.83 -0.68 -10.07
C GLU A 329 25.41 -2.09 -10.12
N ASN A 330 26.44 -2.37 -9.32
CA ASN A 330 26.86 -3.74 -9.06
C ASN A 330 25.67 -4.45 -8.40
N THR A 331 24.90 -5.20 -9.18
CA THR A 331 23.93 -6.17 -8.67
C THR A 331 24.68 -7.17 -7.80
N VAL A 332 24.42 -7.12 -6.48
CA VAL A 332 24.74 -8.19 -5.53
C VAL A 332 23.51 -9.07 -5.37
#